data_AF-A0A521S7G6-F1
#
_entry.id   AF-A0A521S7G6-F1
#
_cell.length_a   1.000
_cell.length_b   1.000
_cell.length_c   1.000
_cell.angle_alpha   90.00
_cell.angle_beta   90.00
_cell.angle_gamma   90.00
#
_symmetry.space_group_name_H-M   'P 1'
#
loop_
_entity.id
_entity.type
_entity.pdbx_description
1 polymer ?
#
loop_
_entity_poly.entity_id
_entity_poly.type
_entity_poly.pdbx_seq_one_letter_code
_entity_poly.pdbx_strand_id
1 'polypeptide(L)'
;VFAVLMFDKLQIDDPVGALAVHLCCGVFGTLAVGLFAEDKIMPNTTGNGLLFGGGAKLLISQLTGIVAVAAFTFIASYVVWLAVKATMGVRVTEHEEMEGLDIGEHGNVAYPDFAVSMISTSGAMNVGYAAPKPMASEKTTEKVMR
;
A
#
# COMPACT_ATOMS: atom_id res chain seq x y z
N VAL A 1 5.07 14.22 2.53
CA VAL A 1 4.25 15.10 1.67
C VAL A 1 4.72 15.09 0.22
N PHE A 2 5.95 15.53 -0.10
CA PHE A 2 6.41 15.57 -1.51
C PHE A 2 6.42 14.20 -2.22
N ALA A 3 6.83 13.13 -1.52
CA ALA A 3 6.84 11.78 -2.08
C ALA A 3 5.43 11.26 -2.43
N VAL A 4 4.41 11.58 -1.62
CA VAL A 4 3.00 11.21 -1.91
C VAL A 4 2.57 11.86 -3.23
N LEU A 5 2.73 13.18 -3.34
CA LEU A 5 2.37 13.93 -4.56
C LEU A 5 3.15 13.47 -5.80
N MET A 6 4.36 12.94 -5.62
CA MET A 6 5.13 12.34 -6.70
C MET A 6 4.50 11.02 -7.17
N PHE A 7 4.14 10.12 -6.25
CA PHE A 7 3.48 8.86 -6.59
C PHE A 7 2.09 9.09 -7.22
N ASP A 8 1.33 10.06 -6.72
CA ASP A 8 0.03 10.45 -7.31
C ASP A 8 0.20 10.90 -8.77
N LYS A 9 1.21 11.75 -9.04
CA LYS A 9 1.52 12.21 -10.40
C LYS A 9 2.01 11.09 -11.33
N LEU A 10 2.61 10.05 -10.77
CA LEU A 10 3.01 8.85 -11.49
C LEU A 10 1.84 7.85 -11.66
N GLN A 11 0.65 8.19 -11.16
CA GLN A 11 -0.54 7.34 -11.18
C GLN A 11 -0.31 5.98 -10.50
N ILE A 12 0.51 5.98 -9.45
CA ILE A 12 0.69 4.81 -8.58
C ILE A 12 -0.36 4.91 -7.48
N ASP A 13 -1.31 3.98 -7.48
CA ASP A 13 -2.38 3.87 -6.50
C ASP A 13 -1.85 3.32 -5.17
N ASP A 14 -1.34 4.21 -4.32
CA ASP A 14 -0.84 3.93 -2.96
C ASP A 14 -1.85 4.48 -1.93
N PRO A 15 -2.92 3.73 -1.59
CA PRO A 15 -4.11 4.26 -0.93
C PRO A 15 -3.84 4.83 0.46
N VAL A 16 -2.77 4.38 1.13
CA VAL A 16 -2.39 4.84 2.49
C VAL A 16 -1.08 5.62 2.50
N GLY A 17 -0.47 5.87 1.33
CA GLY A 17 0.83 6.54 1.23
C GLY A 17 2.00 5.71 1.79
N ALA A 18 1.90 4.37 1.76
CA ALA A 18 2.88 3.46 2.33
C ALA A 18 4.27 3.61 1.67
N LEU A 19 4.33 3.83 0.35
CA LEU A 19 5.60 4.04 -0.36
C LEU A 19 6.28 5.32 0.12
N ALA A 20 5.51 6.40 0.32
CA ALA A 20 6.09 7.65 0.80
C ALA A 20 6.65 7.53 2.22
N VAL A 21 5.90 6.91 3.16
CA VAL A 21 6.30 6.89 4.58
C VAL A 21 7.24 5.74 4.93
N HIS A 22 7.16 4.59 4.26
CA HIS A 22 8.02 3.44 4.56
C HIS A 22 9.19 3.32 3.59
N LEU A 23 8.97 3.41 2.28
CA LEU A 23 10.06 3.30 1.30
C LEU A 23 10.93 4.56 1.31
N CYS A 24 10.37 5.73 1.02
CA CYS A 24 11.20 6.95 0.91
C CYS A 24 11.85 7.36 2.25
N CYS A 25 11.07 7.42 3.34
CA CYS A 25 11.63 7.75 4.64
C CYS A 25 12.56 6.65 5.18
N GLY A 26 12.28 5.37 4.89
CA GLY A 26 13.15 4.26 5.29
C GLY A 26 14.51 4.30 4.60
N VAL A 27 14.53 4.56 3.29
CA VAL A 27 15.76 4.79 2.53
C VAL A 27 16.52 5.99 3.10
N PHE A 28 15.84 7.13 3.30
CA PHE A 28 16.48 8.31 3.87
C PHE A 28 17.05 8.05 5.27
N GLY A 29 16.30 7.40 6.16
CA GLY A 29 16.76 7.06 7.51
C GLY A 29 17.99 6.16 7.49
N THR A 30 18.02 5.19 6.58
CA THR A 30 19.17 4.29 6.41
C THR A 30 20.41 5.02 5.90
N LEU A 31 20.24 5.98 4.97
CA LEU A 31 21.31 6.87 4.53
C LEU A 31 21.78 7.82 5.64
N ALA A 32 20.86 8.30 6.48
CA ALA A 32 21.17 9.19 7.59
C ALA A 32 22.14 8.52 8.58
N VAL A 33 22.05 7.21 8.81
CA VAL A 33 23.06 6.47 9.60
C VAL A 33 24.45 6.59 8.96
N GLY A 34 24.55 6.39 7.65
CA GLY A 34 25.81 6.50 6.92
C GLY A 34 26.43 7.90 6.91
N LEU A 35 25.58 8.94 7.01
CA LEU A 35 26.00 10.34 7.02
C LEU A 35 26.34 10.84 8.42
N PHE A 36 25.48 10.54 9.40
CA PHE A 36 25.43 11.24 10.68
C PHE A 36 25.73 10.39 11.91
N ALA A 37 26.04 9.10 11.77
CA ALA A 37 26.43 8.29 12.93
C ALA A 37 27.64 8.90 13.67
N GLU A 38 27.66 8.78 14.99
CA GLU A 38 28.77 9.23 15.83
C GLU A 38 29.07 8.17 16.89
N ASP A 39 30.29 7.65 16.89
CA ASP A 39 30.73 6.62 17.83
C ASP A 39 30.69 7.13 19.29
N LYS A 40 30.87 8.43 19.50
CA LYS A 40 30.74 9.05 20.83
C LYS A 40 29.31 8.93 21.43
N ILE A 41 28.29 8.81 20.58
CA ILE A 41 26.88 8.69 21.00
C ILE A 41 26.51 7.21 21.17
N MET A 42 26.98 6.35 20.26
CA MET A 42 26.75 4.91 20.31
C MET A 42 28.06 4.12 20.13
N PRO A 43 28.87 4.01 21.19
CA PRO A 43 30.21 3.43 21.11
C PRO A 43 30.17 1.93 20.79
N ASN A 44 31.15 1.46 20.01
CA ASN A 44 31.31 0.06 19.60
C ASN A 44 30.16 -0.48 18.72
N THR A 45 29.49 0.39 17.96
CA THR A 45 28.41 -0.01 17.05
C THR A 45 28.82 0.11 15.59
N THR A 46 28.52 1.24 14.95
CA THR A 46 28.72 1.49 13.53
C THR A 46 29.92 2.40 13.24
N GLY A 47 30.46 3.06 14.27
CA GLY A 47 31.49 4.07 14.16
C GLY A 47 30.93 5.43 13.72
N ASN A 48 31.81 6.30 13.22
CA ASN A 48 31.41 7.60 12.70
C ASN A 48 30.87 7.49 11.27
N GLY A 49 29.88 8.32 10.95
CA GLY A 49 29.39 8.57 9.61
C GLY A 49 30.31 9.48 8.81
N LEU A 50 29.98 9.64 7.54
CA LEU A 50 30.78 10.42 6.59
C LEU A 50 31.05 11.86 7.06
N LEU A 51 30.04 12.52 7.63
CA LEU A 51 30.14 13.92 8.06
C LEU A 51 30.85 14.11 9.40
N PHE A 52 31.16 13.01 10.10
CA PHE A 52 31.86 13.00 11.39
C PHE A 52 33.23 12.31 11.30
N GLY A 53 33.82 12.25 10.11
CA GLY A 53 35.19 11.78 9.90
C GLY A 53 35.35 10.25 9.81
N GLY A 54 34.27 9.48 9.73
CA GLY A 54 34.34 8.02 9.53
C GLY A 54 34.62 7.58 8.09
N GLY A 55 34.71 8.53 7.15
CA GLY A 55 34.90 8.27 5.73
C GLY A 55 33.68 7.65 5.05
N ALA A 56 33.85 7.18 3.81
CA ALA A 56 32.73 6.69 3.00
C ALA A 56 32.30 5.24 3.31
N LYS A 57 33.07 4.51 4.14
CA LYS A 57 32.85 3.08 4.38
C LYS A 57 31.45 2.78 4.91
N LEU A 58 31.00 3.50 5.94
CA LEU A 58 29.69 3.29 6.53
C LEU A 58 28.57 3.64 5.54
N LEU A 59 28.69 4.77 4.84
CA LEU A 59 27.70 5.18 3.83
C LEU A 59 27.55 4.16 2.69
N ILE A 60 28.67 3.61 2.19
CA ILE A 60 28.65 2.56 1.16
C ILE A 60 28.00 1.28 1.70
N SER A 61 28.25 0.92 2.95
CA SER A 61 27.58 -0.21 3.61
C SER A 61 26.07 -0.01 3.67
N GLN A 62 25.62 1.18 4.08
CA GLN A 62 24.19 1.51 4.14
C GLN A 62 23.53 1.49 2.75
N LEU A 63 24.20 2.05 1.72
CA LEU A 63 23.74 1.99 0.33
C LEU A 63 23.61 0.55 -0.17
N THR A 64 24.61 -0.28 0.11
CA THR A 64 24.59 -1.71 -0.26
C THR A 64 23.43 -2.42 0.41
N GLY A 65 23.19 -2.14 1.70
CA GLY A 65 22.04 -2.67 2.45
C GLY A 65 20.70 -2.27 1.84
N ILE A 66 20.52 -0.99 1.48
CA ILE A 66 19.30 -0.50 0.81
C ILE A 66 19.03 -1.28 -0.47
N VAL A 67 20.04 -1.40 -1.35
CA VAL A 67 19.90 -2.10 -2.64
C VAL A 67 19.62 -3.59 -2.44
N ALA A 68 20.35 -4.24 -1.53
CA ALA A 68 20.16 -5.66 -1.23
C ALA A 68 18.75 -5.96 -0.72
N VAL A 69 18.27 -5.16 0.25
CA VAL A 69 16.92 -5.31 0.79
C VAL A 69 15.87 -5.01 -0.27
N ALA A 70 16.01 -3.92 -1.03
CA ALA A 70 15.06 -3.55 -2.09
C ALA A 70 14.96 -4.63 -3.18
N ALA A 71 16.10 -5.19 -3.61
CA ALA A 71 16.11 -6.26 -4.60
C ALA A 71 15.44 -7.52 -4.05
N PHE A 72 15.79 -7.94 -2.84
CA PHE A 72 15.19 -9.11 -2.20
C PHE A 72 13.68 -8.93 -2.02
N THR A 73 13.23 -7.84 -1.42
CA THR A 73 11.81 -7.62 -1.12
C THR A 73 10.99 -7.49 -2.40
N PHE A 74 11.46 -6.74 -3.39
CA PHE A 74 10.74 -6.60 -4.66
C PHE A 74 10.60 -7.95 -5.37
N ILE A 75 11.69 -8.72 -5.52
CA ILE A 75 11.65 -10.02 -6.20
C ILE A 75 10.78 -11.01 -5.43
N ALA A 76 10.97 -11.13 -4.11
CA ALA A 76 10.20 -12.06 -3.29
C ALA A 76 8.71 -11.72 -3.30
N SER A 77 8.34 -10.45 -3.08
CA SER A 77 6.95 -10.01 -3.14
C SER A 77 6.36 -10.21 -4.52
N TYR A 78 7.08 -9.89 -5.60
CA TYR A 78 6.60 -10.08 -6.97
C TYR A 78 6.29 -11.55 -7.27
N VAL A 79 7.17 -12.48 -6.88
CA VAL A 79 6.94 -13.92 -7.03
C VAL A 79 5.71 -14.36 -6.24
N VAL A 80 5.58 -13.94 -4.98
CA VAL A 80 4.42 -14.28 -4.15
C VAL A 80 3.12 -13.74 -4.75
N TRP A 81 3.09 -12.48 -5.16
CA TRP A 81 1.90 -11.88 -5.76
C TRP A 81 1.52 -12.52 -7.09
N LEU A 82 2.51 -12.92 -7.92
CA LEU A 82 2.23 -13.71 -9.11
C LEU A 82 1.65 -15.09 -8.80
N ALA A 83 2.16 -15.76 -7.77
CA ALA A 83 1.62 -17.04 -7.35
C ALA A 83 0.17 -16.92 -6.87
N VAL A 84 -0.14 -15.92 -6.03
CA VAL A 84 -1.51 -15.64 -5.57
C VAL A 84 -2.43 -15.29 -6.74
N LYS A 85 -1.94 -14.46 -7.68
CA LYS A 85 -2.69 -14.09 -8.89
C LYS A 85 -3.02 -15.32 -9.75
N ALA A 86 -2.12 -16.29 -9.83
CA ALA A 86 -2.31 -17.50 -10.63
C ALA A 86 -3.24 -18.54 -9.97
N THR A 87 -3.39 -18.53 -8.64
CA THR A 87 -4.18 -19.53 -7.92
C THR A 87 -5.57 -19.06 -7.55
N MET A 88 -5.71 -17.86 -6.98
CA MET A 88 -6.97 -17.38 -6.41
C MET A 88 -7.35 -15.96 -6.83
N GLY A 89 -6.43 -15.22 -7.46
CA GLY A 89 -6.63 -13.81 -7.80
C GLY A 89 -6.22 -12.88 -6.65
N VAL A 90 -5.99 -11.60 -6.97
CA VAL A 90 -5.49 -10.58 -6.02
C VAL A 90 -6.51 -9.45 -5.80
N ARG A 91 -7.48 -9.28 -6.70
CA ARG A 91 -8.48 -8.20 -6.68
C ARG A 91 -9.87 -8.80 -6.82
N VAL A 92 -10.84 -8.19 -6.17
CA VAL A 92 -12.27 -8.52 -6.30
C VAL A 92 -12.78 -8.15 -7.70
N THR A 93 -14.02 -8.54 -8.02
CA THR A 93 -14.63 -8.13 -9.30
C THR A 93 -14.89 -6.62 -9.33
N GLU A 94 -14.94 -6.02 -10.51
CA GLU A 94 -15.25 -4.59 -10.65
C GLU A 94 -16.62 -4.24 -10.02
N HIS A 95 -17.59 -5.14 -10.11
CA HIS A 95 -18.90 -4.97 -9.47
C HIS A 95 -18.79 -4.88 -7.95
N GLU A 96 -18.11 -5.84 -7.31
CA GLU A 96 -17.89 -5.85 -5.86
C GLU A 96 -17.02 -4.66 -5.40
N GLU A 97 -16.06 -4.23 -6.21
CA GLU A 97 -15.26 -3.05 -5.93
C GLU A 97 -16.12 -1.78 -5.91
N MET A 98 -17.07 -1.65 -6.83
CA MET A 98 -17.99 -0.51 -6.91
C MET A 98 -19.05 -0.51 -5.80
N GLU A 99 -19.53 -1.69 -5.39
CA GLU A 99 -20.45 -1.82 -4.24
C GLU A 99 -19.77 -1.59 -2.89
N GLY A 100 -18.45 -1.83 -2.83
CA GLY A 100 -17.64 -1.73 -1.62
C GLY A 100 -17.52 -3.08 -0.89
N LEU A 101 -16.30 -3.40 -0.48
CA LEU A 101 -15.97 -4.71 0.12
C LEU A 101 -16.65 -4.95 1.48
N ASP A 102 -17.13 -3.91 2.16
CA ASP A 102 -17.86 -4.07 3.43
C ASP A 102 -19.13 -4.92 3.26
N ILE A 103 -19.82 -4.79 2.12
CA ILE A 103 -21.06 -5.52 1.84
C ILE A 103 -20.75 -6.97 1.46
N GLY A 104 -19.85 -7.16 0.48
CA GLY A 104 -19.53 -8.48 -0.08
C GLY A 104 -18.77 -9.39 0.88
N GLU A 105 -17.75 -8.86 1.59
CA GLU A 105 -16.87 -9.66 2.45
C GLU A 105 -17.31 -9.69 3.91
N HIS A 106 -17.96 -8.63 4.41
CA HIS A 106 -18.30 -8.48 5.83
C HIS A 106 -19.80 -8.47 6.11
N GLY A 107 -20.65 -8.42 5.09
CA GLY A 107 -22.11 -8.38 5.23
C GLY A 107 -22.61 -7.16 6.00
N ASN A 108 -21.84 -6.07 6.01
CA ASN A 108 -22.10 -4.88 6.82
C ASN A 108 -21.97 -3.59 5.99
N VAL A 109 -22.59 -2.52 6.46
CA VAL A 109 -22.37 -1.17 5.94
C VAL A 109 -21.64 -0.38 7.03
N ALA A 110 -20.39 0.02 6.79
CA ALA A 110 -19.59 0.71 7.81
C ALA A 110 -20.17 2.07 8.23
N TYR A 111 -20.87 2.75 7.31
CA TYR A 111 -21.44 4.08 7.52
C TYR A 111 -22.89 4.20 7.00
N PRO A 112 -23.87 3.57 7.68
CA PRO A 112 -25.26 3.49 7.21
C PRO A 112 -25.91 4.88 7.06
N ASP A 113 -25.52 5.84 7.90
CA ASP A 113 -26.09 7.21 7.87
C ASP A 113 -25.47 8.12 6.80
N PHE A 114 -24.26 7.80 6.29
CA PHE A 114 -23.58 8.60 5.26
C PHE A 114 -23.94 8.15 3.84
N ALA A 115 -24.20 6.85 3.63
CA ALA A 115 -24.60 6.32 2.32
C ALA A 115 -25.99 6.82 1.86
N VAL A 116 -26.88 7.18 2.80
CA VAL A 116 -28.26 7.63 2.51
C VAL A 116 -28.32 9.09 1.98
N SER A 117 -27.22 9.84 2.05
CA SER A 117 -27.21 11.25 1.61
C SER A 117 -27.31 11.45 0.09
N MET A 118 -27.05 10.43 -0.73
CA MET A 118 -27.12 10.56 -2.20
C MET A 118 -28.55 10.32 -2.76
N ILE A 119 -29.48 9.84 -1.94
CA ILE A 119 -30.86 9.47 -2.38
C ILE A 119 -31.92 10.40 -1.76
N SER A 120 -31.55 11.30 -0.85
CA SER A 120 -32.50 12.24 -0.23
C SER A 120 -32.54 13.59 -0.95
N THR A 121 -32.98 13.59 -2.21
CA THR A 121 -33.61 14.79 -2.77
C THR A 121 -34.81 14.36 -3.60
N SER A 122 -35.99 14.56 -3.00
CA SER A 122 -37.35 14.44 -3.56
C SER A 122 -38.11 13.15 -3.23
N GLY A 123 -38.91 13.22 -2.17
CA GLY A 123 -40.13 12.42 -2.02
C GLY A 123 -39.99 11.17 -1.15
N ALA A 124 -40.70 11.18 -0.02
CA ALA A 124 -40.85 10.04 0.87
C ALA A 124 -41.29 8.77 0.13
N MET A 125 -40.45 7.74 0.12
CA MET A 125 -40.88 6.35 -0.07
C MET A 125 -40.25 5.49 1.02
N ASN A 126 -41.13 4.81 1.78
CA ASN A 126 -40.77 3.66 2.60
C ASN A 126 -40.31 2.54 1.66
N VAL A 127 -39.01 2.37 1.50
CA VAL A 127 -38.44 1.17 0.88
C VAL A 127 -37.87 0.32 2.01
N GLY A 128 -38.68 -0.62 2.49
CA GLY A 128 -38.20 -1.69 3.34
C GLY A 128 -37.16 -2.51 2.58
N TYR A 129 -35.97 -2.66 3.15
CA TYR A 129 -34.94 -3.53 2.61
C TYR A 129 -35.40 -4.98 2.77
N ALA A 130 -35.89 -5.59 1.69
CA ALA A 130 -36.04 -7.04 1.63
C ALA A 130 -34.66 -7.65 1.39
N ALA A 131 -34.26 -8.61 2.23
CA ALA A 131 -32.99 -9.30 2.12
C ALA A 131 -32.81 -9.87 0.70
N PRO A 132 -31.65 -9.66 0.04
CA PRO A 132 -31.41 -10.19 -1.29
C PRO A 132 -31.39 -11.72 -1.25
N LYS A 133 -32.11 -12.34 -2.19
CA LYS A 133 -32.05 -13.80 -2.39
C LYS A 133 -30.68 -14.18 -2.95
N PRO A 134 -30.13 -15.36 -2.59
CA PRO A 134 -28.85 -15.81 -3.13
C PRO A 134 -28.96 -15.99 -4.65
N MET A 135 -28.15 -15.27 -5.41
CA MET A 135 -28.15 -15.33 -6.86
C MET A 135 -27.15 -16.39 -7.34
N ALA A 136 -27.64 -17.28 -8.20
CA ALA A 136 -26.88 -18.39 -8.74
C ALA A 136 -25.78 -17.91 -9.70
N SER A 137 -24.68 -18.65 -9.68
CA SER A 137 -23.48 -18.51 -10.52
C SER A 137 -23.79 -18.33 -12.01
N GLU A 138 -23.55 -17.12 -12.55
CA GLU A 138 -23.52 -16.88 -13.98
C GLU A 138 -22.07 -16.58 -14.41
N LYS A 139 -21.49 -17.52 -15.15
CA LYS A 139 -20.17 -17.40 -15.77
C LYS A 139 -20.30 -16.48 -16.99
N THR A 140 -19.62 -15.32 -16.99
CA THR A 140 -19.31 -14.60 -18.25
C THR A 140 -17.93 -13.94 -18.20
N THR A 141 -17.00 -14.59 -18.91
CA THR A 141 -15.86 -14.08 -19.72
C THR A 141 -15.38 -12.62 -19.60
N GLU A 142 -14.14 -12.49 -19.13
CA GLU A 142 -12.96 -11.87 -19.79
C GLU A 142 -13.11 -10.54 -20.56
N LYS A 143 -12.63 -9.44 -19.94
CA LYS A 143 -11.94 -8.22 -20.46
C LYS A 143 -12.27 -7.08 -19.48
N VAL A 144 -11.35 -6.38 -18.83
CA VAL A 144 -10.24 -5.62 -19.41
C VAL A 144 -9.17 -5.40 -18.34
N MET A 145 -7.92 -5.58 -18.76
CA MET A 145 -6.71 -5.14 -18.08
C MET A 145 -6.70 -3.61 -17.90
N ARG A 146 -6.75 -3.14 -16.65
CA ARG A 146 -6.15 -1.89 -16.20
C ARG A 146 -5.48 -2.12 -14.86
#